data_AF-A0A9X6AGU5-F1
#
_entry.id   AF-A0A9X6AGU5-F1
#
_cell.length_a   1.000
_cell.length_b   1.000
_cell.length_c   1.000
_cell.angle_alpha   90.00
_cell.angle_beta   90.00
_cell.angle_gamma   90.00
#
_symmetry.space_group_name_H-M   'P 1'
#
loop_
_entity.id
_entity.type
_entity.pdbx_description
1 polymer ?
#
loop_
_entity_poly.entity_id
_entity_poly.type
_entity_poly.pdbx_seq_one_letter_code
_entity_poly.pdbx_strand_id
1 'polypeptide(L)'
;PTSGGRVKLYEPDWQDDPVDFFAAASAEFAATGVVLTARRCLASIEGDDPVMFVGVELSVWEGDLRALPMDALSRALARVAVKWPVNLVLLDVAQDPVADWMRAQVRPFYQQAQ
;
A
#
# COMPACT_ATOMS: atom_id res chain seq x y z
N PRO A 1 -4.42 -21.58 15.74
CA PRO A 1 -4.69 -20.19 15.29
C PRO A 1 -3.56 -19.29 15.75
N THR A 2 -2.62 -19.03 14.84
CA THR A 2 -1.27 -18.55 15.13
C THR A 2 -1.29 -17.08 15.54
N SER A 3 -0.75 -16.82 16.74
CA SER A 3 -0.37 -15.57 17.38
C SER A 3 -0.69 -14.28 16.62
N GLY A 4 -1.87 -13.69 16.92
CA GLY A 4 -2.17 -12.31 16.57
C GLY A 4 -1.35 -11.37 17.46
N GLY A 5 -0.09 -11.14 17.09
CA GLY A 5 0.68 -10.01 17.63
C GLY A 5 -0.14 -8.73 17.44
N ARG A 6 -0.17 -7.85 18.44
CA ARG A 6 -0.98 -6.63 18.35
C ARG A 6 -0.37 -5.70 17.30
N VAL A 7 -0.92 -5.76 16.09
CA VAL A 7 -0.55 -4.88 14.99
C VAL A 7 -1.14 -3.51 15.28
N LYS A 8 -0.28 -2.50 15.48
CA LYS A 8 -0.70 -1.11 15.60
C LYS A 8 -0.66 -0.47 14.22
N LEU A 9 -1.83 -0.16 13.68
CA LEU A 9 -1.99 0.56 12.41
C LEU A 9 -2.10 2.05 12.68
N TYR A 10 -1.31 2.85 11.95
CA TYR A 10 -1.33 4.31 12.04
C TYR A 10 -0.85 4.94 10.74
N GLU A 11 -1.27 6.18 10.48
CA GLU A 11 -0.76 6.95 9.35
C GLU A 11 0.63 7.53 9.70
N PRO A 12 1.62 7.48 8.79
CA PRO A 12 2.88 8.20 8.97
C PRO A 12 2.63 9.66 9.30
N ASP A 13 3.46 10.20 10.20
CA ASP A 13 3.51 11.63 10.42
C ASP A 13 3.94 12.33 9.12
N TRP A 14 3.31 13.48 8.82
CA TRP A 14 3.50 14.22 7.56
C TRP A 14 4.97 14.61 7.32
N GLN A 15 5.79 14.66 8.37
CA GLN A 15 7.21 14.95 8.28
C GLN A 15 8.04 13.80 7.69
N ASP A 16 7.61 12.56 7.88
CA ASP A 16 8.30 11.37 7.37
C ASP A 16 7.62 10.79 6.14
N ASP A 17 6.65 11.49 5.57
CA ASP A 17 5.88 11.00 4.45
C ASP A 17 6.69 11.11 3.15
N PRO A 18 7.04 9.99 2.49
CA PRO A 18 7.81 10.05 1.26
C PRO A 18 6.88 10.41 0.09
N VAL A 19 6.48 11.69 0.02
CA VAL A 19 5.57 12.22 -1.00
C VAL A 19 6.09 11.93 -2.41
N ASP A 20 7.42 12.02 -2.63
CA ASP A 20 8.04 11.66 -3.91
C ASP A 20 7.85 10.19 -4.28
N PHE A 21 7.90 9.29 -3.30
CA PHE A 21 7.63 7.87 -3.51
C PHE A 21 6.16 7.65 -3.88
N PHE A 22 5.22 8.30 -3.19
CA PHE A 22 3.79 8.18 -3.52
C PHE A 22 3.47 8.76 -4.88
N ALA A 23 4.11 9.86 -5.27
CA ALA A 23 3.97 10.43 -6.60
C ALA A 23 4.52 9.48 -7.69
N ALA A 24 5.71 8.91 -7.46
CA ALA A 24 6.30 7.92 -8.37
C ALA A 24 5.43 6.66 -8.48
N ALA A 25 4.99 6.10 -7.35
CA ALA A 25 4.11 4.93 -7.32
C ALA A 25 2.77 5.22 -8.02
N SER A 26 2.19 6.41 -7.81
CA SER A 26 0.96 6.83 -8.48
C SER A 26 1.12 6.87 -10.01
N ALA A 27 2.25 7.40 -10.51
CA ALA A 27 2.53 7.44 -11.94
C ALA A 27 2.70 6.03 -12.53
N GLU A 28 3.39 5.13 -11.82
CA GLU A 28 3.56 3.74 -12.23
C GLU A 28 2.21 2.99 -12.20
N PHE A 29 1.37 3.22 -11.19
CA PHE A 29 0.01 2.65 -11.11
C PHE A 29 -0.88 3.16 -12.23
N ALA A 30 -0.86 4.46 -12.53
CA ALA A 30 -1.56 5.04 -13.67
C ALA A 30 -1.10 4.45 -14.99
N ALA A 31 0.21 4.18 -15.15
CA ALA A 31 0.76 3.53 -16.33
C ALA A 31 0.27 2.07 -16.46
N THR A 32 0.08 1.34 -15.36
CA THR A 32 -0.52 0.00 -15.42
C THR A 32 -2.01 0.01 -15.77
N GLY A 33 -2.74 1.06 -15.40
CA GLY A 33 -4.18 1.21 -15.71
C GLY A 33 -5.12 0.18 -15.05
N VAL A 34 -4.62 -0.63 -14.11
CA VAL A 34 -5.42 -1.65 -13.40
C VAL A 34 -5.76 -1.24 -11.97
N VAL A 35 -5.03 -0.27 -11.40
CA VAL A 35 -5.20 0.20 -10.01
C VAL A 35 -6.25 1.30 -9.96
N LEU A 36 -7.35 1.05 -9.24
CA LEU A 36 -8.43 2.00 -9.01
C LEU A 36 -8.08 2.98 -7.89
N THR A 37 -7.69 2.47 -6.74
CA THR A 37 -7.29 3.29 -5.58
C THR A 37 -6.05 2.71 -4.92
N ALA A 38 -5.20 3.58 -4.36
CA ALA A 38 -4.10 3.17 -3.51
C ALA A 38 -4.07 3.98 -2.21
N ARG A 39 -3.83 3.28 -1.11
CA ARG A 39 -3.87 3.76 0.28
C ARG A 39 -2.59 3.32 0.98
N ARG A 40 -2.15 4.08 1.99
CA ARG A 40 -0.92 3.78 2.74
C ARG A 40 -1.17 3.73 4.24
N CYS A 41 -0.56 2.78 4.93
CA CYS A 41 -0.59 2.68 6.38
C CYS A 41 0.77 2.20 6.89
N LEU A 42 1.19 2.65 8.07
CA LEU A 42 2.27 2.01 8.79
C LEU A 42 1.69 1.00 9.77
N ALA A 43 2.29 -0.18 9.83
CA ALA A 43 1.99 -1.17 10.84
C ALA A 43 3.24 -1.48 11.64
N SER A 44 3.14 -1.43 12.97
CA SER A 44 4.20 -1.88 13.88
C SER A 44 3.67 -2.99 14.77
N ILE A 45 4.46 -4.04 14.97
CA ILE A 45 4.08 -5.23 15.74
C ILE A 45 4.89 -5.21 17.03
N GLU A 46 4.24 -5.03 18.18
CA GLU A 46 4.86 -5.12 19.53
C GLU A 46 6.25 -4.46 19.70
N GLY A 47 6.50 -3.33 19.02
CA GLY A 47 7.75 -2.58 19.13
C GLY A 47 8.80 -2.89 18.06
N ASP A 48 8.47 -3.74 17.09
CA ASP A 48 9.28 -3.99 15.90
C ASP A 48 9.22 -2.80 14.93
N ASP A 49 10.19 -2.75 14.01
CA ASP A 49 10.32 -1.67 13.05
C ASP A 49 9.04 -1.54 12.22
N PRO A 50 8.49 -0.32 12.09
CA PRO A 50 7.27 -0.13 11.34
C PRO A 50 7.45 -0.51 9.86
N VAL A 51 6.45 -1.22 9.34
CA VAL A 51 6.38 -1.64 7.95
C VAL A 51 5.32 -0.80 7.24
N MET A 52 5.63 -0.32 6.05
CA MET A 52 4.68 0.41 5.22
C MET A 52 3.83 -0.56 4.40
N PHE A 53 2.54 -0.56 4.68
CA PHE A 53 1.54 -1.28 3.93
C PHE A 53 0.92 -0.37 2.86
N VAL A 54 1.05 -0.78 1.61
CA VAL A 54 0.40 -0.12 0.47
C VAL A 54 -0.79 -0.99 0.06
N GLY A 55 -1.98 -0.53 0.42
CA GLY A 55 -3.24 -1.15 0.05
C GLY A 55 -3.68 -0.68 -1.33
N VAL A 56 -3.83 -1.57 -2.30
CA VAL A 56 -4.33 -1.24 -3.64
C VAL A 56 -5.65 -1.95 -3.94
N GLU A 57 -6.51 -1.25 -4.66
CA GLU A 57 -7.76 -1.76 -5.20
C GLU A 57 -7.61 -1.89 -6.71
N LEU A 58 -7.97 -3.03 -7.27
CA LEU A 58 -7.76 -3.34 -8.69
C LEU A 58 -9.11 -3.47 -9.40
N SER A 59 -9.20 -2.94 -10.62
CA SER A 59 -10.40 -3.07 -11.45
C SER A 59 -10.48 -4.44 -12.14
N VAL A 60 -9.32 -5.03 -12.44
CA VAL A 60 -9.20 -6.26 -13.21
C VAL A 60 -8.71 -7.38 -12.30
N TRP A 61 -9.39 -8.52 -12.40
CA TRP A 61 -9.22 -9.69 -11.54
C TRP A 61 -8.70 -10.91 -12.29
N GLU A 62 -8.09 -10.69 -13.45
CA GLU A 62 -7.51 -11.73 -14.30
C GLU A 62 -5.97 -11.73 -14.21
N GLY A 63 -5.38 -12.91 -14.01
CA GLY A 63 -3.93 -13.11 -13.96
C GLY A 63 -3.31 -12.95 -12.57
N ASP A 64 -2.00 -12.67 -12.54
CA ASP A 64 -1.25 -12.45 -11.29
C ASP A 64 -1.51 -11.03 -10.76
N LEU A 65 -2.58 -10.89 -9.99
CA LEU A 65 -3.11 -9.61 -9.49
C LEU A 65 -2.10 -8.80 -8.70
N ARG A 66 -1.14 -9.47 -8.04
CA ARG A 66 -0.10 -8.79 -7.27
C ARG A 66 1.09 -8.39 -8.13
N ALA A 67 1.36 -9.09 -9.23
CA ALA A 67 2.54 -8.84 -10.04
C ALA A 67 2.60 -7.40 -10.58
N LEU A 68 1.52 -6.90 -11.20
CA LEU A 68 1.48 -5.55 -11.77
C LEU A 68 1.73 -4.43 -10.73
N PRO A 69 0.96 -4.34 -9.63
CA PRO A 69 1.21 -3.32 -8.60
C PRO A 69 2.54 -3.55 -7.85
N MET A 70 2.99 -4.79 -7.67
CA MET A 70 4.27 -5.07 -7.02
C MET A 70 5.46 -4.63 -7.89
N ASP A 71 5.37 -4.83 -9.20
CA ASP A 71 6.37 -4.39 -10.17
C ASP A 71 6.39 -2.86 -10.32
N ALA A 72 5.22 -2.22 -10.31
CA ALA A 72 5.10 -0.76 -10.23
C ALA A 72 5.74 -0.19 -8.96
N LEU A 73 5.48 -0.79 -7.80
CA LEU A 73 6.11 -0.40 -6.54
C LEU A 73 7.62 -0.62 -6.56
N SER A 74 8.08 -1.73 -7.15
CA SER A 74 9.52 -2.01 -7.28
C SER A 74 10.21 -0.96 -8.13
N ARG A 75 9.58 -0.50 -9.23
CA ARG A 75 10.07 0.64 -10.03
C ARG A 75 10.08 1.95 -9.24
N ALA A 76 9.03 2.23 -8.48
CA ALA A 76 8.97 3.42 -7.64
C ALA A 76 10.07 3.41 -6.56
N LEU A 77 10.31 2.26 -5.91
CA LEU A 77 11.38 2.07 -4.93
C LEU A 77 12.77 2.23 -5.53
N ALA A 78 12.95 1.81 -6.78
CA ALA A 78 14.21 2.02 -7.50
C ALA A 78 14.48 3.51 -7.80
N ARG A 79 13.45 4.35 -7.85
CA ARG A 79 13.56 5.80 -8.04
C ARG A 79 13.69 6.56 -6.72
N VAL A 80 12.90 6.18 -5.72
CA VAL A 80 12.80 6.83 -4.42
C VAL A 80 12.89 5.79 -3.33
N ALA A 81 14.02 5.76 -2.63
CA ALA A 81 14.20 4.90 -1.48
C ALA A 81 13.35 5.41 -0.30
N VAL A 82 12.63 4.49 0.34
CA VAL A 82 11.92 4.77 1.59
C VAL A 82 12.63 4.08 2.75
N LYS A 83 12.51 4.65 3.95
CA LYS A 83 13.19 4.12 5.14
C LYS A 83 12.55 2.85 5.70
N TRP A 84 11.30 2.57 5.34
CA TRP A 84 10.55 1.42 5.83
C TRP A 84 10.39 0.34 4.77
N PRO A 85 10.37 -0.95 5.16
CA PRO A 85 10.00 -2.02 4.24
C PRO A 85 8.58 -1.79 3.71
N VAL A 86 8.39 -1.93 2.40
CA VAL A 86 7.09 -1.77 1.74
C VAL A 86 6.47 -3.13 1.49
N ASN A 87 5.22 -3.30 1.92
CA ASN A 87 4.43 -4.50 1.72
C ASN A 87 3.13 -4.17 0.98
N LEU A 88 2.80 -4.98 -0.03
CA LEU A 88 1.61 -4.78 -0.85
C LEU A 88 0.43 -5.57 -0.28
N VAL A 89 -0.71 -4.91 -0.13
CA VAL A 89 -1.98 -5.55 0.26
C VAL A 89 -3.02 -5.30 -0.81
N LEU A 90 -3.70 -6.35 -1.23
CA LEU A 90 -4.86 -6.22 -2.12
C LEU A 90 -6.09 -6.00 -1.25
N LEU A 91 -6.69 -4.82 -1.36
CA LEU A 91 -7.88 -4.46 -0.59
C LEU A 91 -9.12 -5.25 -1.03
N ASP A 92 -9.11 -5.77 -2.25
CA ASP A 92 -10.29 -6.41 -2.85
C ASP A 92 -10.26 -7.96 -2.75
N VAL A 93 -9.08 -8.58 -2.71
CA VAL A 93 -8.94 -10.05 -2.81
C VAL A 93 -8.95 -10.76 -1.44
N ALA A 94 -8.71 -10.06 -0.32
CA ALA A 94 -8.52 -10.69 0.99
C ALA A 94 -9.44 -10.12 2.08
N GLN A 95 -10.01 -11.00 2.90
CA GLN A 95 -10.58 -10.64 4.21
C GLN A 95 -9.43 -10.39 5.18
N ASP A 96 -8.74 -9.28 4.99
CA ASP A 96 -7.64 -8.85 5.84
C ASP A 96 -8.13 -7.73 6.76
N PRO A 97 -8.04 -7.87 8.10
CA PRO A 97 -8.48 -6.83 9.02
C PRO A 97 -7.73 -5.51 8.83
N VAL A 98 -6.51 -5.53 8.30
CA VAL A 98 -5.74 -4.34 7.89
C VAL A 98 -6.36 -3.71 6.65
N ALA A 99 -6.79 -4.50 5.66
CA ALA A 99 -7.45 -3.99 4.47
C ALA A 99 -8.78 -3.29 4.80
N ASP A 100 -9.60 -3.88 5.67
CA ASP A 100 -10.84 -3.27 6.16
C ASP A 100 -10.56 -1.97 6.93
N TRP A 101 -9.57 -1.97 7.83
CA TRP A 101 -9.19 -0.77 8.56
C TRP A 101 -8.67 0.33 7.63
N MET A 102 -7.80 0.00 6.66
CA MET A 102 -7.32 0.92 5.64
C MET A 102 -8.48 1.46 4.80
N ARG A 103 -9.48 0.64 4.48
CA ARG A 103 -10.66 1.08 3.75
C ARG A 103 -11.50 2.09 4.53
N ALA A 104 -11.60 1.93 5.85
CA ALA A 104 -12.44 2.75 6.72
C ALA A 104 -11.74 4.00 7.30
N GLN A 105 -10.43 3.94 7.57
CA GLN A 105 -9.69 4.97 8.30
C GLN A 105 -8.68 5.72 7.43
N VAL A 106 -8.14 5.10 6.38
CA VAL A 106 -7.07 5.68 5.57
C VAL A 106 -7.62 6.28 4.28
N ARG A 107 -7.20 7.52 4.00
CA ARG A 107 -7.53 8.19 2.74
C ARG A 107 -6.65 7.70 1.58
N PRO A 108 -7.21 7.47 0.38
CA PRO A 108 -6.41 7.13 -0.78
C PRO A 108 -5.51 8.30 -1.18
N PHE A 109 -4.23 8.02 -1.41
CA PHE A 109 -3.28 8.98 -1.98
C PHE A 109 -3.35 8.98 -3.52
N TYR A 110 -3.78 7.85 -4.09
CA TYR A 110 -4.00 7.69 -5.52
C TYR A 110 -5.42 7.21 -5.76
N GLN A 111 -6.10 7.86 -6.68
CA GLN A 111 -7.39 7.45 -7.21
C GLN A 111 -7.33 7.66 -8.71
N GLN A 112 -7.63 6.60 -9.46
CA GLN A 112 -7.75 6.69 -10.91
C GLN A 112 -8.85 7.70 -11.24
N ALA A 113 -8.49 8.79 -11.91
CA ALA A 113 -9.47 9.70 -12.48
C ALA A 113 -10.26 8.91 -13.54
N GLN A 114 -11.55 8.70 -13.28
CA GLN A 114 -12.45 8.03 -14.21
C GLN A 114 -12.65 8.85 -15.49
#